data_AF-A0A1G8MSG2-F1
#
_entry.id   AF-A0A1G8MSG2-F1
#
_cell.length_a   1.000
_cell.length_b   1.000
_cell.length_c   1.000
_cell.angle_alpha   90.00
_cell.angle_beta   90.00
_cell.angle_gamma   90.00
#
_symmetry.space_group_name_H-M   'P 1'
#
loop_
_entity.id
_entity.type
_entity.pdbx_description
1 polymer ?
#
loop_
_entity_poly.entity_id
_entity_poly.type
_entity_poly.pdbx_seq_one_letter_code
_entity_poly.pdbx_strand_id
1 'polypeptide(L)'
;MTTDNKAMLDRVITEVFNEDFVTMRVSSDEAHGEHSVQVSSRFREDRTAIIRAGHVWMEAFIPELNVQTSILVDDGEEDDDPEDVIEAYKEGELRKICRVMHAYLEGGGRVSERRSLLGRGVIRKLLIESDGFEWSLGRNSWSGPKPV
;
A
#
# COMPACT_ATOMS: atom_id res chain seq x y z
N MET A 1 -11.24 -21.31 6.40
CA MET A 1 -10.07 -21.64 5.54
C MET A 1 -9.06 -20.54 5.80
N THR A 2 -8.00 -20.36 5.01
CA THR A 2 -7.12 -19.20 5.17
C THR A 2 -7.33 -18.31 3.96
N THR A 3 -7.55 -17.02 4.15
CA THR A 3 -7.69 -16.06 3.06
C THR A 3 -6.51 -16.19 2.09
N ASP A 4 -6.80 -16.40 0.80
CA ASP A 4 -5.77 -16.44 -0.24
C ASP A 4 -5.35 -15.00 -0.58
N ASN A 5 -4.49 -14.43 0.28
CA ASN A 5 -3.96 -13.08 0.14
C ASN A 5 -3.23 -12.86 -1.20
N LYS A 6 -2.66 -13.92 -1.79
CA LYS A 6 -2.01 -13.85 -3.10
C LYS A 6 -3.05 -13.63 -4.20
N ALA A 7 -4.09 -14.46 -4.22
CA ALA A 7 -5.16 -14.32 -5.19
C ALA A 7 -5.86 -12.97 -5.04
N MET A 8 -6.13 -12.52 -3.80
CA MET A 8 -6.69 -11.20 -3.52
C MET A 8 -5.79 -10.08 -4.06
N LEU A 9 -4.48 -10.12 -3.80
CA LEU A 9 -3.54 -9.14 -4.31
C LEU A 9 -3.52 -9.12 -5.84
N ASP A 10 -3.45 -10.28 -6.49
CA ASP A 10 -3.47 -10.36 -7.96
C ASP A 10 -4.78 -9.78 -8.54
N ARG A 11 -5.94 -10.06 -7.91
CA ARG A 11 -7.24 -9.51 -8.31
C ARG A 11 -7.24 -7.98 -8.24
N VAL A 12 -6.89 -7.41 -7.08
CA VAL A 12 -6.93 -5.95 -6.85
C VAL A 12 -5.90 -5.23 -7.72
N ILE A 13 -4.70 -5.80 -7.89
CA ILE A 13 -3.68 -5.22 -8.78
C ILE A 13 -4.21 -5.12 -10.21
N THR A 14 -4.83 -6.18 -10.72
CA THR A 14 -5.40 -6.20 -12.08
C THR A 14 -6.59 -5.26 -12.23
N GLU A 15 -7.38 -5.09 -11.17
CA GLU A 15 -8.52 -4.16 -11.15
C GLU A 15 -8.06 -2.70 -11.21
N VAL A 16 -7.05 -2.33 -10.41
CA VAL A 16 -6.68 -0.92 -10.20
C VAL A 16 -5.62 -0.44 -11.19
N PHE A 17 -4.67 -1.31 -11.58
CA PHE A 17 -3.57 -0.93 -12.47
C PHE A 17 -3.77 -1.52 -13.86
N ASN A 18 -4.09 -0.63 -14.81
CA ASN A 18 -4.30 -0.98 -16.22
C ASN A 18 -2.97 -1.18 -16.98
N GLU A 19 -3.05 -1.22 -18.31
CA GLU A 19 -1.89 -1.40 -19.20
C GLU A 19 -0.84 -0.28 -19.15
N ASP A 20 -1.17 0.87 -18.55
CA ASP A 20 -0.26 2.00 -18.36
C ASP A 20 0.77 1.78 -17.24
N PHE A 21 0.62 0.69 -16.49
CA PHE A 21 1.55 0.30 -15.44
C PHE A 21 2.26 -1.01 -15.78
N VAL A 22 3.46 -1.18 -15.23
CA VAL A 22 4.20 -2.43 -15.28
C VAL A 22 4.15 -3.05 -13.90
N THR A 23 3.64 -4.26 -13.81
CA THR A 23 3.55 -5.02 -12.57
C THR A 23 4.57 -6.16 -12.58
N MET A 24 5.28 -6.33 -11.47
CA MET A 24 6.27 -7.38 -11.29
C MET A 24 6.12 -7.97 -9.89
N ARG A 25 5.99 -9.30 -9.79
CA ARG A 25 6.05 -9.96 -8.48
C ARG A 25 7.44 -9.81 -7.90
N VAL A 26 7.50 -9.38 -6.65
CA VAL A 26 8.75 -9.33 -5.87
C VAL A 26 8.78 -10.57 -4.98
N SER A 27 9.98 -11.06 -4.66
CA SER A 27 10.19 -12.20 -3.76
C SER A 27 9.24 -12.12 -2.56
N SER A 28 8.32 -13.07 -2.47
CA SER A 28 7.46 -13.25 -1.30
C SER A 28 8.29 -13.81 -0.16
N ASP A 29 8.10 -13.27 1.05
CA ASP A 29 8.51 -13.98 2.25
C ASP A 29 7.42 -15.01 2.56
N GLU A 30 7.57 -16.20 1.97
CA GLU A 30 6.63 -17.30 2.16
C GLU A 30 6.55 -17.72 3.65
N ALA A 31 7.60 -17.48 4.44
CA ALA A 31 7.60 -17.78 5.87
C ALA A 31 6.70 -16.84 6.68
N HIS A 32 6.38 -15.66 6.16
CA HIS A 32 5.48 -14.69 6.77
C HIS A 32 4.15 -14.53 6.01
N GLY A 33 3.92 -15.34 4.97
CA GLY A 33 2.69 -15.27 4.17
C GLY A 33 2.53 -13.93 3.44
N GLU A 34 3.64 -13.23 3.18
CA GLU A 34 3.62 -11.92 2.56
C GLU A 34 3.76 -12.03 1.05
N HIS A 35 2.74 -11.55 0.33
CA HIS A 35 2.77 -11.46 -1.12
C HIS A 35 3.05 -10.02 -1.53
N SER A 36 4.01 -9.84 -2.44
CA SER A 36 4.49 -8.51 -2.84
C SER A 36 4.43 -8.32 -4.35
N VAL A 37 3.91 -7.17 -4.77
CA VAL A 37 3.91 -6.73 -6.17
C VAL A 37 4.53 -5.35 -6.25
N GLN A 38 5.54 -5.21 -7.10
CA GLN A 38 6.05 -3.92 -7.53
C GLN A 38 5.21 -3.42 -8.70
N VAL A 39 4.82 -2.16 -8.65
CA VAL A 39 4.12 -1.44 -9.71
C VAL A 39 4.94 -0.21 -10.09
N SER A 40 5.24 -0.08 -11.37
CA SER A 40 5.98 1.06 -11.91
C SER A 40 5.15 1.76 -12.99
N SER A 41 5.23 3.09 -13.04
CA SER A 41 4.51 3.90 -14.02
C SER A 41 5.21 3.87 -15.38
N ARG A 42 4.48 3.71 -16.48
CA ARG A 42 5.03 3.94 -17.84
C ARG A 42 5.13 5.41 -18.20
N PHE A 43 4.42 6.29 -17.49
CA PHE A 43 4.47 7.74 -17.72
C PHE A 43 5.60 8.43 -16.95
N ARG A 44 6.02 7.82 -15.83
CA ARG A 44 6.98 8.35 -14.86
C ARG A 44 7.92 7.23 -14.43
N GLU A 45 8.97 7.02 -15.21
CA GLU A 45 9.96 5.94 -14.97
C GLU A 45 10.65 6.06 -13.60
N ASP A 46 10.61 7.23 -12.97
CA ASP A 46 11.15 7.50 -11.63
C ASP A 46 10.21 7.11 -10.48
N ARG A 47 8.98 6.67 -10.78
CA ARG A 47 7.97 6.36 -9.77
C ARG A 47 7.65 4.88 -9.70
N THR A 48 7.82 4.32 -8.51
CA THR A 48 7.55 2.91 -8.22
C THR A 48 6.89 2.78 -6.85
N ALA A 49 5.98 1.82 -6.73
CA ALA A 49 5.39 1.41 -5.48
C ALA A 49 5.54 -0.11 -5.31
N ILE A 50 5.73 -0.56 -4.07
CA ILE A 50 5.68 -1.98 -3.69
C ILE A 50 4.46 -2.14 -2.79
N ILE A 51 3.52 -2.98 -3.21
CA ILE A 51 2.30 -3.27 -2.49
C ILE A 51 2.43 -4.67 -1.90
N ARG A 52 2.15 -4.81 -0.61
CA ARG A 52 2.22 -6.07 0.12
C ARG A 52 0.88 -6.42 0.74
N ALA A 53 0.51 -7.68 0.63
CA ALA A 53 -0.63 -8.26 1.32
C ALA A 53 -0.15 -9.37 2.26
N GLY A 54 -0.33 -9.16 3.56
CA GLY A 54 -0.02 -10.12 4.62
C GLY A 54 -1.28 -10.58 5.35
N HIS A 55 -1.11 -11.41 6.39
CA HIS A 55 -2.25 -11.97 7.14
C HIS A 55 -3.07 -10.89 7.86
N VAL A 56 -2.43 -9.99 8.59
CA VAL A 56 -3.09 -8.98 9.44
C VAL A 56 -2.75 -7.55 9.04
N TRP A 57 -2.01 -7.37 7.96
CA TRP A 57 -1.66 -6.04 7.45
C TRP A 57 -1.57 -5.99 5.93
N MET A 58 -1.86 -4.80 5.41
CA MET A 58 -1.62 -4.41 4.03
C MET A 58 -0.65 -3.23 4.04
N GLU A 59 0.30 -3.20 3.12
CA GLU A 59 1.32 -2.15 3.07
C GLU A 59 1.51 -1.63 1.64
N ALA A 60 1.78 -0.33 1.53
CA ALA A 60 2.45 0.23 0.37
C ALA A 60 3.75 0.94 0.76
N PHE A 61 4.81 0.67 0.01
CA PHE A 61 6.13 1.24 0.16
C PHE A 61 6.58 1.91 -1.14
N ILE A 62 7.16 3.11 -1.04
CA ILE A 62 7.70 3.88 -2.16
C ILE A 62 9.23 3.96 -2.00
N PRO A 63 10.00 3.14 -2.75
CA PRO A 63 11.44 2.98 -2.54
C PRO A 63 12.24 4.28 -2.69
N GLU A 64 11.96 5.07 -3.73
CA GLU A 64 12.69 6.28 -4.09
C GLU A 64 12.54 7.40 -3.05
N LEU A 65 11.41 7.40 -2.32
CA LEU A 65 11.17 8.33 -1.22
C LEU A 65 11.51 7.73 0.15
N ASN A 66 11.68 6.41 0.23
CA ASN A 66 11.81 5.64 1.47
C ASN A 66 10.69 5.96 2.47
N VAL A 67 9.44 5.90 2.00
CA VAL A 67 8.23 6.11 2.78
C VAL A 67 7.26 4.95 2.60
N GLN A 68 6.47 4.65 3.62
CA GLN A 68 5.44 3.62 3.57
C GLN A 68 4.15 4.10 4.25
N THR A 69 3.09 3.34 4.03
CA THR A 69 1.91 3.29 4.89
C THR A 69 1.45 1.85 5.04
N SER A 70 0.86 1.54 6.19
CA SER A 70 0.31 0.23 6.49
C SER A 70 -1.08 0.38 7.10
N ILE A 71 -1.96 -0.54 6.77
CA ILE A 71 -3.28 -0.71 7.39
C ILE A 71 -3.25 -2.04 8.12
N LEU A 72 -3.50 -1.99 9.43
CA LEU A 72 -3.77 -3.18 10.21
C LEU A 72 -5.21 -3.61 9.91
N VAL A 73 -5.38 -4.87 9.52
CA VAL A 73 -6.69 -5.47 9.32
C VAL A 73 -6.89 -6.48 10.43
N ASP A 74 -7.94 -6.29 11.22
CA ASP A 74 -8.37 -7.27 12.20
C ASP A 74 -8.63 -8.61 11.50
N ASP A 75 -8.04 -9.69 12.01
CA ASP A 75 -8.22 -11.04 11.50
C ASP A 75 -9.33 -11.82 12.22
N GLY A 76 -10.10 -11.14 13.08
CA GLY A 76 -11.29 -11.71 13.71
C GLY A 76 -10.97 -12.62 14.89
N GLU A 77 -9.80 -12.48 15.54
CA GLU A 77 -9.53 -13.22 16.78
C GLU A 77 -10.46 -12.80 17.94
N GLU A 78 -11.11 -11.62 17.86
CA GLU A 78 -12.09 -11.13 18.85
C GLU A 78 -13.55 -11.06 18.35
N ASP A 79 -13.82 -11.12 17.04
CA ASP A 79 -15.17 -10.96 16.45
C ASP A 79 -15.65 -12.23 15.71
N ASP A 80 -16.91 -12.64 15.95
CA ASP A 80 -17.62 -13.77 15.32
C ASP A 80 -17.96 -13.54 13.82
N ASP A 81 -17.31 -12.59 13.15
CA ASP A 81 -17.65 -12.22 11.78
C ASP A 81 -17.34 -13.37 10.80
N PRO A 82 -18.24 -13.65 9.85
CA PRO A 82 -18.00 -14.65 8.82
C PRO A 82 -16.72 -14.36 8.02
N GLU A 83 -15.98 -15.40 7.65
CA GLU A 83 -14.70 -15.32 6.93
C GLU A 83 -14.79 -14.51 5.62
N ASP A 84 -15.92 -14.58 4.92
CA ASP A 84 -16.21 -13.82 3.70
C ASP A 84 -16.37 -12.31 3.96
N VAL A 85 -16.85 -11.92 5.13
CA VAL A 85 -16.94 -10.51 5.56
C VAL A 85 -15.53 -9.96 5.80
N ILE A 86 -14.69 -10.74 6.50
CA ILE A 86 -13.29 -10.39 6.75
C ILE A 86 -12.50 -10.29 5.44
N GLU A 87 -12.69 -11.24 4.52
CA GLU A 87 -12.06 -11.21 3.19
C GLU A 87 -12.50 -9.96 2.40
N ALA A 88 -13.80 -9.65 2.38
CA ALA A 88 -14.32 -8.48 1.68
C ALA A 88 -13.77 -7.17 2.27
N TYR A 89 -13.65 -7.09 3.60
CA TYR A 89 -13.05 -5.94 4.27
C TYR A 89 -11.56 -5.77 3.90
N LYS A 90 -10.77 -6.85 3.98
CA LYS A 90 -9.36 -6.87 3.54
C LYS A 90 -9.19 -6.42 2.10
N GLU A 91 -10.02 -6.95 1.20
CA GLU A 91 -9.97 -6.58 -0.21
C GLU A 91 -10.33 -5.10 -0.42
N GLY A 92 -11.29 -4.58 0.36
CA GLY A 92 -11.65 -3.17 0.40
C GLY A 92 -10.48 -2.26 0.80
N GLU A 93 -9.78 -2.59 1.89
CA GLU A 93 -8.62 -1.82 2.36
C GLU A 93 -7.44 -1.91 1.38
N LEU A 94 -7.18 -3.09 0.82
CA LEU A 94 -6.14 -3.26 -0.20
C LEU A 94 -6.43 -2.41 -1.45
N ARG A 95 -7.70 -2.36 -1.88
CA ARG A 95 -8.13 -1.52 -3.00
C ARG A 95 -7.88 -0.04 -2.73
N LYS A 96 -8.15 0.44 -1.52
CA LYS A 96 -7.85 1.82 -1.13
C LYS A 96 -6.36 2.12 -1.23
N ILE A 97 -5.49 1.24 -0.70
CA ILE A 97 -4.03 1.38 -0.83
C ILE A 97 -3.63 1.46 -2.31
N CYS A 98 -4.15 0.55 -3.14
CA CYS A 98 -3.81 0.51 -4.56
C CYS A 98 -4.22 1.80 -5.29
N ARG A 99 -5.40 2.37 -5.01
CA ARG A 99 -5.85 3.63 -5.63
C ARG A 99 -4.97 4.82 -5.25
N VAL A 100 -4.50 4.86 -4.01
CA VAL A 100 -3.58 5.91 -3.56
C VAL A 100 -2.22 5.78 -4.25
N MET A 101 -1.73 4.54 -4.41
CA MET A 101 -0.51 4.29 -5.16
C MET A 101 -0.66 4.58 -6.64
N HIS A 102 -1.83 4.32 -7.23
CA HIS A 102 -2.15 4.75 -8.60
C HIS A 102 -2.01 6.27 -8.74
N ALA A 103 -2.65 7.05 -7.87
CA ALA A 103 -2.55 8.50 -7.87
C ALA A 103 -1.09 8.99 -7.71
N TYR A 104 -0.30 8.33 -6.85
CA TYR A 104 1.13 8.61 -6.76
C TYR A 104 1.87 8.32 -8.08
N LEU A 105 1.67 7.15 -8.67
CA LEU A 105 2.36 6.71 -9.88
C LEU A 105 2.02 7.57 -11.11
N GLU A 106 0.85 8.22 -11.12
CA GLU A 106 0.46 9.21 -12.15
C GLU A 106 1.13 10.58 -11.97
N GLY A 107 1.84 10.81 -10.87
CA GLY A 107 2.48 12.10 -10.58
C GLY A 107 1.84 12.87 -9.43
N GLY A 108 0.78 12.35 -8.83
CA GLY A 108 0.09 12.95 -7.69
C GLY A 108 0.92 12.97 -6.41
N GLY A 109 0.36 13.66 -5.42
CA GLY A 109 0.92 13.80 -4.08
C GLY A 109 1.93 14.93 -3.90
N ARG A 110 2.09 15.38 -2.66
CA ARG A 110 3.03 16.42 -2.23
C ARG A 110 4.09 15.81 -1.33
N VAL A 111 5.35 15.93 -1.75
CA VAL A 111 6.50 15.55 -0.93
C VAL A 111 6.92 16.74 -0.07
N SER A 112 7.04 16.49 1.22
CA SER A 112 7.66 17.41 2.17
C SER A 112 8.95 16.79 2.69
N GLU A 113 9.97 17.63 2.79
CA GLU A 113 11.29 17.24 3.25
C GLU A 113 11.67 18.08 4.47
N ARG A 114 12.17 17.44 5.53
CA ARG A 114 12.79 18.15 6.64
C ARG A 114 14.10 17.48 7.03
N ARG A 115 15.06 18.27 7.50
CA ARG A 115 16.30 17.73 8.06
C ARG A 115 15.99 16.95 9.33
N SER A 116 16.58 15.76 9.47
CA SER A 116 16.49 15.01 10.72
C SER A 116 17.20 15.76 11.86
N LEU A 117 16.54 15.88 13.01
CA LEU A 117 17.13 16.47 14.23
C LEU A 117 18.01 15.47 15.00
N LEU A 118 17.82 14.17 14.77
CA LEU A 118 18.47 13.08 15.53
C LEU A 118 19.45 12.25 14.69
N GLY A 119 19.83 12.71 13.48
CA GLY A 119 20.79 12.00 12.63
C GLY A 119 21.20 12.75 11.36
N ARG A 120 22.14 12.19 10.58
CA ARG A 120 22.46 12.66 9.22
C ARG A 120 21.38 12.15 8.26
N GLY A 121 20.55 13.03 7.71
CA GLY A 121 19.62 12.67 6.64
C GLY A 121 18.43 13.61 6.49
N VAL A 122 17.66 13.38 5.42
CA VAL A 122 16.38 14.02 5.12
C VAL A 122 15.26 13.06 5.51
N ILE A 123 14.29 13.56 6.28
CA ILE A 123 13.03 12.87 6.55
C ILE A 123 12.04 13.33 5.48
N ARG A 124 11.50 12.38 4.73
CA ARG A 124 10.45 12.62 3.75
C ARG A 124 9.10 12.23 4.30
N LYS A 125 8.09 12.98 3.91
CA LYS A 125 6.68 12.66 4.11
C LYS A 125 5.97 12.94 2.79
N LEU A 126 5.15 11.99 2.36
CA LEU A 126 4.32 12.13 1.17
C LEU A 126 2.86 12.23 1.60
N LEU A 127 2.17 13.26 1.10
CA LEU A 127 0.74 13.45 1.27
C LEU A 127 0.04 13.21 -0.07
N ILE A 128 -0.97 12.35 -0.11
CA ILE A 128 -1.76 12.07 -1.31
C ILE A 128 -3.24 12.19 -0.95
N GLU A 129 -3.99 12.97 -1.70
CA GLU A 129 -5.46 13.00 -1.60
C GLU A 129 -6.04 12.04 -2.65
N SER A 130 -6.85 11.08 -2.22
CA SER A 130 -7.49 10.09 -3.08
C SER A 130 -8.79 9.62 -2.45
N ASP A 131 -9.85 9.50 -3.25
CA ASP A 131 -11.19 9.05 -2.82
C ASP A 131 -11.78 9.83 -1.61
N GLY A 132 -11.46 11.13 -1.48
CA GLY A 132 -11.91 11.96 -0.36
C GLY A 132 -11.14 11.74 0.95
N PHE A 133 -10.01 11.03 0.89
CA PHE A 133 -9.12 10.81 2.02
C PHE A 133 -7.73 11.40 1.77
N GLU A 134 -7.13 11.99 2.80
CA GLU A 134 -5.71 12.32 2.85
C GLU A 134 -4.92 11.13 3.40
N TRP A 135 -3.93 10.71 2.62
CA TRP A 135 -2.98 9.66 2.97
C TRP A 135 -1.63 10.25 3.30
N SER A 136 -1.09 9.85 4.44
CA SER A 136 0.17 10.35 4.97
C SER A 136 1.20 9.23 5.08
N LEU A 137 2.09 9.15 4.10
CA LEU A 137 3.17 8.18 4.04
C LEU A 137 4.44 8.76 4.65
N GLY A 138 5.16 7.94 5.41
CA GLY A 138 6.41 8.33 6.06
C GLY A 138 7.25 7.12 6.41
N ARG A 139 8.45 7.35 6.94
CA ARG A 139 9.31 6.28 7.44
C ARG A 139 8.65 5.64 8.67
N ASN A 140 8.30 4.36 8.58
CA ASN A 140 7.58 3.60 9.62
C ASN A 140 6.20 4.20 9.99
N SER A 141 5.45 4.74 9.02
CA SER A 141 4.12 5.31 9.28
C SER A 141 3.04 4.22 9.31
N TRP A 142 2.28 4.17 10.40
CA TRP A 142 1.06 3.37 10.58
C TRP A 142 -0.19 4.24 10.47
N SER A 143 -0.16 5.23 9.58
CA SER A 143 -1.26 6.19 9.45
C SER A 143 -2.22 5.72 8.38
N GLY A 144 -3.37 5.20 8.81
CA GLY A 144 -4.51 4.97 7.91
C GLY A 144 -5.03 6.28 7.27
N PRO A 145 -5.91 6.17 6.27
CA PRO A 145 -6.54 7.32 5.62
C PRO A 145 -7.24 8.24 6.62
N LYS A 146 -7.14 9.55 6.42
CA LYS A 146 -7.92 10.55 7.16
C LYS A 146 -8.94 11.19 6.24
N PRO A 147 -10.19 11.41 6.67
CA PRO A 147 -11.14 12.19 5.89
C PRO A 147 -10.59 13.59 5.58
N VAL A 148 -10.80 14.07 4.35
CA VAL A 148 -10.48 15.45 3.92
C VAL A 148 -11.56 16.43 4.38
#